data_AF-A0A2D6ARM7-F1
#
_entry.id   AF-A0A2D6ARM7-F1
#
_cell.length_a   1.000
_cell.length_b   1.000
_cell.length_c   1.000
_cell.angle_alpha   90.00
_cell.angle_beta   90.00
_cell.angle_gamma   90.00
#
_symmetry.space_group_name_H-M   'P 1'
#
loop_
_entity.id
_entity.type
_entity.pdbx_description
1 polymer ?
#
loop_
_entity_poly.entity_id
_entity_poly.type
_entity_poly.pdbx_seq_one_letter_code
_entity_poly.pdbx_strand_id
1 'polypeptide(L)'
;MKHIAAITLVFFCLFNLSAQEEKEKKKFKMPKMNIGEKIGNLTGNLMTGKSDDLAEVSVKASYICSVYPPEIATSEAKYFPKGTYEGDYLASITFFKQEGMGLYEILGEVTCEGEPMEYVGMGSYLTKFPIPSLAPVKIEIKTETGDEASFMLHRTPEIEILTVNGDQFLPILDLAEDIELEYYNPEGSEGTRVRVSLITDVMGARALNHFAEFTVAKAGIQKVTIPKESLANPEIAGQLNTGQFNKGENFLIVEREVITGKEKYGADQNPGEIATSELKTVSYASIPVIVKGKQEEGIMASLKVRARTEDKTLGYEFYKPNATTGIPFSKASKFGLVSFTMSASTFKQESETSERSWTVGDTKYTQTTTTTTTYEFPQLPAEHWEYVMDRIYKDVAIFFSDNYEIDFVPVEDVVNTPQYATLFPANEELNKSKVAMSYKGTQRVNPEGIFEVFGSISSNQTADNPKVNMMKAAGELDGLMSMHIELQVAGNKEGHVVLIPKFTISISGRDENNNSKQGKYVDGYVVRTTGEPFNGDLLKTSKEELLRVCSHETILMAMQSGIAALRAKEIEMGYDKIWNIGVE
;
A
#
# COMPACT_ATOMS: atom_id res chain seq x y z
N MET A 1 31.23 -7.21 3.17
CA MET A 1 30.02 -6.58 2.60
C MET A 1 30.39 -5.35 1.78
N LYS A 2 30.89 -5.52 0.55
CA LYS A 2 31.32 -4.43 -0.35
C LYS A 2 30.96 -4.69 -1.83
N HIS A 3 30.01 -5.58 -2.12
CA HIS A 3 29.73 -6.02 -3.51
C HIS A 3 28.29 -5.81 -4.00
N ILE A 4 27.49 -4.95 -3.35
CA ILE A 4 26.13 -4.61 -3.84
C ILE A 4 26.10 -3.26 -4.58
N ALA A 5 27.14 -2.43 -4.47
CA ALA A 5 27.21 -1.12 -5.14
C ALA A 5 27.58 -1.18 -6.64
N ALA A 6 27.85 -2.36 -7.20
CA ALA A 6 28.37 -2.50 -8.56
C ALA A 6 27.30 -2.82 -9.63
N ILE A 7 26.07 -3.18 -9.24
CA ILE A 7 25.02 -3.53 -10.20
C ILE A 7 24.21 -2.31 -10.66
N THR A 8 24.20 -1.22 -9.89
CA THR A 8 23.53 0.04 -10.26
C THR A 8 24.36 0.91 -11.23
N LEU A 9 25.63 0.58 -11.48
CA LEU A 9 26.54 1.40 -12.31
C LEU A 9 26.82 0.81 -13.71
N VAL A 10 26.42 -0.43 -13.99
CA VAL A 10 26.77 -1.12 -15.26
C VAL A 10 25.74 -0.92 -16.37
N PHE A 11 24.54 -0.42 -16.07
CA PHE A 11 23.61 0.08 -17.11
C PHE A 11 23.93 1.50 -17.59
N PHE A 12 24.96 2.15 -17.05
CA PHE A 12 25.26 3.57 -17.29
C PHE A 12 26.28 3.84 -18.41
N CYS A 13 26.70 2.84 -19.21
CA CYS A 13 27.80 3.00 -20.17
C CYS A 13 27.57 2.52 -21.61
N LEU A 14 26.35 2.18 -22.04
CA LEU A 14 26.10 1.92 -23.46
C LEU A 14 24.83 2.64 -23.91
N PHE A 15 24.85 3.18 -25.12
CA PHE A 15 23.85 4.04 -25.77
C PHE A 15 23.97 5.55 -25.53
N ASN A 16 25.19 6.07 -25.72
CA ASN A 16 25.32 7.30 -26.53
C ASN A 16 25.49 6.85 -27.98
N LEU A 17 24.44 6.94 -28.79
CA LEU A 17 24.48 7.27 -30.23
C LEU A 17 23.09 7.03 -30.85
N SER A 18 22.41 8.13 -31.16
CA SER A 18 21.59 8.38 -32.38
C SER A 18 20.40 9.28 -32.04
N ALA A 19 20.67 10.58 -31.88
CA ALA A 19 19.65 11.60 -32.09
C ALA A 19 19.69 11.95 -33.58
N GLN A 20 18.67 11.53 -34.32
CA GLN A 20 18.42 12.00 -35.68
C GLN A 20 17.11 12.79 -35.66
N GLU A 21 17.14 13.92 -36.37
CA GLU A 21 16.18 15.02 -36.36
C GLU A 21 14.74 14.59 -36.64
N GLU A 22 13.80 15.09 -35.83
CA GLU A 22 12.38 15.14 -36.19
C GLU A 22 11.80 16.53 -35.88
N LYS A 23 11.04 17.01 -36.86
CA LYS A 23 10.55 18.38 -37.08
C LYS A 23 9.82 19.00 -35.88
N GLU A 24 9.94 20.32 -35.76
CA GLU A 24 9.25 21.18 -34.79
C GLU A 24 7.71 21.02 -34.80
N LYS A 25 7.19 20.12 -33.96
CA LYS A 25 5.91 20.36 -33.26
C LYS A 25 6.25 21.17 -32.00
N LYS A 26 5.40 22.13 -31.60
CA LYS A 26 5.56 22.94 -30.38
C LYS A 26 5.74 22.01 -29.16
N LYS A 27 6.99 21.66 -28.82
CA LYS A 27 7.31 20.85 -27.65
C LYS A 27 7.16 21.72 -26.41
N PHE A 28 6.40 21.23 -25.44
CA PHE A 28 6.35 21.79 -24.10
C PHE A 28 7.79 22.02 -23.60
N LYS A 29 8.08 23.24 -23.16
CA LYS A 29 9.42 23.58 -22.67
C LYS A 29 9.51 23.12 -21.22
N MET A 30 10.26 22.04 -20.98
CA MET A 30 10.39 21.45 -19.65
C MET A 30 10.76 22.50 -18.57
N PRO A 31 10.12 22.45 -17.38
CA PRO A 31 10.39 23.37 -16.29
C PRO A 31 11.80 23.17 -15.70
N LYS A 32 12.28 24.14 -14.92
CA LYS A 32 13.53 24.00 -14.17
C LYS A 32 13.35 22.96 -13.06
N MET A 33 14.06 21.85 -13.16
CA MET A 33 13.99 20.72 -12.22
C MET A 33 15.24 20.59 -11.35
N ASN A 34 15.05 20.14 -10.11
CA ASN A 34 16.11 19.75 -9.20
C ASN A 34 16.64 18.34 -9.54
N ILE A 35 17.75 17.90 -8.94
CA ILE A 35 18.43 16.64 -9.32
C ILE A 35 17.51 15.43 -9.13
N GLY A 36 16.80 15.32 -7.99
CA GLY A 36 15.85 14.23 -7.76
C GLY A 36 14.71 14.22 -8.79
N GLU A 37 14.16 15.39 -9.11
CA GLU A 37 13.11 15.55 -10.12
C GLU A 37 13.59 15.21 -11.53
N LYS A 38 14.84 15.53 -11.88
CA LYS A 38 15.44 15.15 -13.17
C LYS A 38 15.58 13.64 -13.31
N ILE A 39 16.01 12.95 -12.25
CA ILE A 39 16.12 11.49 -12.24
C ILE A 39 14.72 10.86 -12.33
N GLY A 40 13.76 11.40 -11.58
CA GLY A 40 12.36 10.97 -11.64
C GLY A 40 11.76 11.14 -13.03
N ASN A 41 11.90 12.32 -13.64
CA ASN A 41 11.42 12.62 -14.99
C ASN A 41 12.11 11.75 -16.06
N LEU A 42 13.42 11.53 -15.98
CA LEU A 42 14.13 10.63 -16.90
C LEU A 42 13.59 9.19 -16.80
N THR A 43 13.39 8.70 -15.58
CA THR A 43 12.83 7.36 -15.33
C THR A 43 11.38 7.28 -15.83
N GLY A 44 10.56 8.30 -15.53
CA GLY A 44 9.18 8.40 -15.99
C GLY A 44 9.06 8.38 -17.50
N ASN A 45 9.87 9.17 -18.22
CA ASN A 45 9.89 9.19 -19.68
C ASN A 45 10.37 7.86 -20.28
N LEU A 46 11.35 7.17 -19.66
CA LEU A 46 11.78 5.84 -20.10
C LEU A 46 10.65 4.80 -19.96
N MET A 47 9.80 4.96 -18.95
CA MET A 47 8.65 4.10 -18.69
C MET A 47 7.38 4.53 -19.44
N THR A 48 7.41 5.66 -20.15
CA THR A 48 6.28 6.18 -20.92
C THR A 48 6.36 5.65 -22.35
N GLY A 49 5.41 4.80 -22.71
CA GLY A 49 5.22 4.32 -24.07
C GLY A 49 4.32 5.25 -24.88
N LYS A 50 4.00 4.81 -26.09
CA LYS A 50 2.94 5.39 -26.92
C LYS A 50 1.88 4.32 -27.15
N SER A 51 0.61 4.69 -27.16
CA SER A 51 -0.50 3.77 -27.49
C SER A 51 -1.53 4.46 -28.37
N ASP A 52 -2.03 3.76 -29.38
CA ASP A 52 -3.24 4.07 -30.16
C ASP A 52 -4.43 3.15 -29.81
N ASP A 53 -4.27 2.24 -28.84
CA ASP A 53 -5.30 1.30 -28.38
C ASP A 53 -5.74 1.69 -26.95
N LEU A 54 -7.02 2.02 -26.77
CA LEU A 54 -7.56 2.39 -25.45
C LEU A 54 -7.78 1.19 -24.53
N ALA A 55 -7.84 -0.04 -25.03
CA ALA A 55 -7.97 -1.25 -24.21
C ALA A 55 -6.72 -1.52 -23.35
N GLU A 56 -5.55 -1.04 -23.79
CA GLU A 56 -4.30 -1.14 -23.03
C GLU A 56 -4.14 -0.06 -21.95
N VAL A 57 -5.13 0.82 -21.78
CA VAL A 57 -4.98 2.05 -21.01
C VAL A 57 -5.86 2.05 -19.76
N SER A 58 -5.31 2.56 -18.66
CA SER A 58 -6.08 3.03 -17.50
C SER A 58 -6.04 4.55 -17.43
N VAL A 59 -7.14 5.19 -17.02
CA VAL A 59 -7.24 6.65 -16.99
C VAL A 59 -7.45 7.21 -15.59
N LYS A 60 -6.77 8.32 -15.31
CA LYS A 60 -7.21 9.29 -14.29
C LYS A 60 -7.45 10.63 -14.92
N ALA A 61 -8.69 11.11 -14.86
CA ALA A 61 -9.03 12.47 -15.27
C ALA A 61 -9.32 13.31 -14.02
N SER A 62 -8.77 14.53 -13.96
CA SER A 62 -8.91 15.43 -12.83
C SER A 62 -9.46 16.79 -13.23
N TYR A 63 -10.29 17.38 -12.38
CA TYR A 63 -10.71 18.78 -12.48
C TYR A 63 -10.43 19.53 -11.19
N ILE A 64 -9.57 20.53 -11.26
CA ILE A 64 -9.21 21.42 -10.17
C ILE A 64 -10.10 22.67 -10.26
N CYS A 65 -10.94 22.85 -9.24
CA CYS A 65 -11.89 23.94 -9.06
C CYS A 65 -11.36 24.93 -8.02
N SER A 66 -10.51 25.87 -8.43
CA SER A 66 -9.62 26.70 -7.59
C SER A 66 -8.28 26.02 -7.30
N VAL A 67 -7.23 26.47 -7.98
CA VAL A 67 -5.82 26.09 -7.78
C VAL A 67 -5.24 26.82 -6.57
N TYR A 68 -4.41 26.13 -5.76
CA TYR A 68 -3.62 26.76 -4.68
C TYR A 68 -2.50 27.66 -5.24
N PRO A 69 -1.92 28.60 -4.47
CA PRO A 69 -0.89 29.53 -4.95
C PRO A 69 0.29 28.83 -5.65
N PRO A 70 0.45 28.98 -6.99
CA PRO A 70 1.52 28.29 -7.72
C PRO A 70 2.93 28.71 -7.27
N GLU A 71 3.09 29.88 -6.64
CA GLU A 71 4.34 30.34 -6.03
C GLU A 71 4.85 29.45 -4.89
N ILE A 72 4.00 28.59 -4.31
CA ILE A 72 4.43 27.54 -3.39
C ILE A 72 5.49 26.64 -4.04
N ALA A 73 5.45 26.53 -5.38
CA ALA A 73 6.43 25.84 -6.21
C ALA A 73 6.56 24.35 -5.89
N THR A 74 5.42 23.68 -5.67
CA THR A 74 5.37 22.22 -5.62
C THR A 74 5.90 21.61 -6.91
N SER A 75 6.40 20.38 -6.85
CA SER A 75 6.89 19.66 -8.03
C SER A 75 5.79 19.49 -9.09
N GLU A 76 4.53 19.34 -8.67
CA GLU A 76 3.36 19.28 -9.54
C GLU A 76 3.07 20.63 -10.21
N ALA A 77 3.07 21.74 -9.45
CA ALA A 77 2.75 23.07 -9.97
C ALA A 77 3.71 23.53 -11.09
N LYS A 78 4.89 22.91 -11.20
CA LYS A 78 5.84 23.14 -12.31
C LYS A 78 5.29 22.69 -13.67
N TYR A 79 4.30 21.80 -13.69
CA TYR A 79 3.63 21.32 -14.89
C TYR A 79 2.33 22.08 -15.18
N PHE A 80 1.90 22.99 -14.29
CA PHE A 80 0.73 23.81 -14.57
C PHE A 80 0.98 24.69 -15.80
N PRO A 81 -0.04 24.90 -16.65
CA PRO A 81 0.08 25.77 -17.80
C PRO A 81 0.62 27.15 -17.42
N LYS A 82 1.44 27.75 -18.29
CA LYS A 82 2.11 29.02 -17.97
C LYS A 82 1.10 30.12 -17.62
N GLY A 83 1.40 30.88 -16.57
CA GLY A 83 0.53 31.96 -16.08
C GLY A 83 -0.76 31.43 -15.46
N THR A 84 -0.68 30.29 -14.77
CA THR A 84 -1.70 29.84 -13.80
C THR A 84 -1.53 30.67 -12.53
N TYR A 85 -2.63 31.08 -11.92
CA TYR A 85 -2.71 31.82 -10.66
C TYR A 85 -3.57 31.07 -9.64
N GLU A 86 -3.49 31.46 -8.37
CA GLU A 86 -4.43 30.98 -7.36
C GLU A 86 -5.88 31.26 -7.81
N GLY A 87 -6.78 30.30 -7.58
CA GLY A 87 -8.19 30.40 -7.98
C GLY A 87 -8.47 30.00 -9.44
N ASP A 88 -7.45 29.76 -10.28
CA ASP A 88 -7.66 29.23 -11.63
C ASP A 88 -8.24 27.81 -11.61
N TYR A 89 -8.71 27.35 -12.77
CA TYR A 89 -9.30 26.04 -12.96
C TYR A 89 -8.47 25.23 -13.95
N LEU A 90 -8.21 23.95 -13.65
CA LEU A 90 -7.40 23.07 -14.49
C LEU A 90 -8.15 21.76 -14.76
N ALA A 91 -8.21 21.33 -16.01
CA ALA A 91 -8.59 19.96 -16.34
C ALA A 91 -7.35 19.19 -16.79
N SER A 92 -7.19 17.98 -16.28
CA SER A 92 -6.08 17.10 -16.64
C SER A 92 -6.56 15.68 -16.90
N ILE A 93 -5.80 14.96 -17.72
CA ILE A 93 -5.98 13.53 -17.93
C ILE A 93 -4.62 12.86 -18.04
N THR A 94 -4.44 11.75 -17.32
CA THR A 94 -3.22 10.94 -17.33
C THR A 94 -3.55 9.51 -17.74
N PHE A 95 -2.78 8.98 -18.68
CA PHE A 95 -2.93 7.63 -19.21
C PHE A 95 -1.84 6.70 -18.67
N PHE A 96 -2.26 5.69 -17.92
CA PHE A 96 -1.41 4.64 -17.37
C PHE A 96 -1.50 3.39 -18.24
N LYS A 97 -0.47 2.55 -18.19
CA LYS A 97 -0.59 1.20 -18.76
C LYS A 97 -1.56 0.38 -17.92
N GLN A 98 -2.52 -0.26 -18.58
CA GLN A 98 -3.44 -1.19 -17.93
C GLN A 98 -2.68 -2.39 -17.34
N GLU A 99 -1.63 -2.85 -18.02
CA GLU A 99 -0.74 -3.89 -17.51
C GLU A 99 0.70 -3.42 -17.29
N GLY A 100 1.29 -3.82 -16.15
CA GLY A 100 2.66 -3.49 -15.77
C GLY A 100 2.84 -2.07 -15.23
N MET A 101 4.09 -1.60 -15.21
CA MET A 101 4.45 -0.25 -14.79
C MET A 101 4.64 0.67 -15.99
N GLY A 102 4.10 1.88 -15.93
CA GLY A 102 4.38 2.92 -16.89
C GLY A 102 3.17 3.73 -17.29
N LEU A 103 3.39 4.60 -18.26
CA LEU A 103 2.41 5.56 -18.76
C LEU A 103 2.33 5.45 -20.28
N TYR A 104 1.28 6.02 -20.86
CA TYR A 104 1.14 6.15 -22.31
C TYR A 104 0.96 7.61 -22.72
N GLU A 105 1.71 8.04 -23.73
CA GLU A 105 1.30 9.16 -24.57
C GLU A 105 0.32 8.61 -25.62
N ILE A 106 -0.87 9.20 -25.73
CA ILE A 106 -1.88 8.74 -26.69
C ILE A 106 -1.50 9.23 -28.09
N LEU A 107 -1.44 8.28 -29.02
CA LEU A 107 -1.35 8.53 -30.46
C LEU A 107 -2.74 8.89 -30.98
N GLY A 108 -3.01 10.19 -31.02
CA GLY A 108 -4.31 10.71 -31.43
C GLY A 108 -4.53 12.14 -30.92
N GLU A 109 -5.81 12.48 -30.77
CA GLU A 109 -6.27 13.76 -30.27
C GLU A 109 -6.82 13.61 -28.85
N VAL A 110 -6.35 14.49 -27.96
CA VAL A 110 -6.90 14.66 -26.61
C VAL A 110 -7.35 16.11 -26.51
N THR A 111 -8.65 16.32 -26.41
CA THR A 111 -9.27 17.63 -26.40
C THR A 111 -10.08 17.84 -25.13
N CYS A 112 -10.26 19.11 -24.75
CA CYS A 112 -11.11 19.51 -23.66
C CYS A 112 -11.97 20.68 -24.11
N GLU A 113 -13.29 20.55 -24.02
CA GLU A 113 -14.26 21.48 -24.63
C GLU A 113 -13.99 21.72 -26.14
N GLY A 114 -13.60 20.65 -26.85
CA GLY A 114 -13.26 20.71 -28.29
C GLY A 114 -11.91 21.33 -28.62
N GLU A 115 -11.17 21.88 -27.65
CA GLU A 115 -9.85 22.47 -27.86
C GLU A 115 -8.73 21.48 -27.49
N PRO A 116 -7.62 21.39 -28.26
CA PRO A 116 -6.51 20.49 -27.94
C PRO A 116 -5.89 20.76 -26.56
N MET A 117 -5.69 19.70 -25.77
CA MET A 117 -4.97 19.77 -24.50
C MET A 117 -3.45 19.77 -24.71
N GLU A 118 -2.71 20.46 -23.83
CA GLU A 118 -1.25 20.49 -23.88
C GLU A 118 -0.67 19.21 -23.26
N TYR A 119 0.14 18.46 -24.02
CA TYR A 119 0.89 17.33 -23.47
C TYR A 119 2.09 17.84 -22.66
N VAL A 120 2.12 17.54 -21.36
CA VAL A 120 3.16 18.03 -20.44
C VAL A 120 4.22 16.97 -20.11
N GLY A 121 4.11 15.78 -20.70
CA GLY A 121 4.97 14.62 -20.43
C GLY A 121 4.34 13.60 -19.49
N MET A 122 4.99 12.44 -19.34
CA MET A 122 4.55 11.37 -18.43
C MET A 122 3.08 10.96 -18.64
N GLY A 123 2.67 10.81 -19.90
CA GLY A 123 1.31 10.45 -20.28
C GLY A 123 0.21 11.43 -19.85
N SER A 124 0.58 12.67 -19.48
CA SER A 124 -0.35 13.65 -18.92
C SER A 124 -0.62 14.80 -19.88
N TYR A 125 -1.90 15.18 -19.96
CA TYR A 125 -2.41 16.28 -20.77
C TYR A 125 -3.16 17.24 -19.87
N LEU A 126 -2.93 18.55 -20.03
CA LEU A 126 -3.55 19.58 -19.20
C LEU A 126 -4.10 20.73 -20.05
N THR A 127 -5.16 21.35 -19.55
CA THR A 127 -5.64 22.65 -20.01
C THR A 127 -6.03 23.52 -18.82
N LYS A 128 -5.99 24.84 -19.01
CA LYS A 128 -6.43 25.82 -18.01
C LYS A 128 -7.64 26.59 -18.48
N PHE A 129 -8.47 26.97 -17.53
CA PHE A 129 -9.61 27.86 -17.74
C PHE A 129 -9.43 29.09 -16.85
N PRO A 130 -9.48 30.31 -17.42
CA PRO A 130 -9.37 31.54 -16.65
C PRO A 130 -10.68 31.92 -15.93
N ILE A 131 -11.79 31.27 -16.29
CA ILE A 131 -13.11 31.51 -15.71
C ILE A 131 -13.75 30.14 -15.43
N PRO A 132 -14.40 29.94 -14.28
CA PRO A 132 -15.14 28.72 -13.99
C PRO A 132 -16.18 28.43 -15.07
N SER A 133 -16.19 27.21 -15.58
CA SER A 133 -17.39 26.69 -16.23
C SER A 133 -18.41 26.32 -15.14
N LEU A 134 -19.62 26.85 -15.25
CA LEU A 134 -20.76 26.38 -14.43
C LEU A 134 -21.29 25.03 -14.95
N ALA A 135 -20.98 24.67 -16.20
CA ALA A 135 -21.28 23.38 -16.78
C ALA A 135 -20.14 22.38 -16.54
N PRO A 136 -20.43 21.07 -16.48
CA PRO A 136 -19.39 20.04 -16.44
C PRO A 136 -18.44 20.17 -17.63
N VAL A 137 -17.16 19.89 -17.41
CA VAL A 137 -16.09 20.01 -18.43
C VAL A 137 -15.88 18.66 -19.11
N LYS A 138 -15.93 18.63 -20.44
CA LYS A 138 -15.76 17.42 -21.25
C LYS A 138 -14.31 17.27 -21.72
N ILE A 139 -13.69 16.14 -21.37
CA ILE A 139 -12.47 15.66 -22.02
C ILE A 139 -12.85 14.60 -23.05
N GLU A 140 -12.31 14.69 -24.25
CA GLU A 140 -12.52 13.75 -25.35
C GLU A 140 -11.18 13.19 -25.83
N ILE A 141 -11.17 11.89 -26.11
CA ILE A 141 -10.03 11.13 -26.59
C ILE A 141 -10.43 10.49 -27.89
N LYS A 142 -9.58 10.64 -28.90
CA LYS A 142 -9.70 9.96 -30.18
C LYS A 142 -8.35 9.43 -30.63
N THR A 143 -8.20 8.12 -30.76
CA THR A 143 -6.93 7.53 -31.21
C THR A 143 -6.81 7.54 -32.74
N GLU A 144 -5.60 7.34 -33.26
CA GLU A 144 -5.36 7.21 -34.71
C GLU A 144 -6.05 5.97 -35.32
N THR A 145 -6.30 4.93 -34.53
CA THR A 145 -7.04 3.71 -34.93
C THR A 145 -8.56 3.88 -34.90
N GLY A 146 -9.05 4.96 -34.26
CA GLY A 146 -10.46 5.32 -34.23
C GLY A 146 -11.19 4.98 -32.92
N ASP A 147 -10.48 4.55 -31.87
CA ASP A 147 -11.07 4.41 -30.55
C ASP A 147 -11.47 5.78 -30.00
N GLU A 148 -12.64 5.87 -29.39
CA GLU A 148 -13.18 7.10 -28.84
C GLU A 148 -13.61 6.90 -27.38
N ALA A 149 -13.26 7.86 -26.53
CA ALA A 149 -13.71 7.94 -25.15
C ALA A 149 -13.96 9.39 -24.75
N SER A 150 -14.83 9.62 -23.77
CA SER A 150 -15.06 10.94 -23.20
C SER A 150 -15.46 10.89 -21.74
N PHE A 151 -14.96 11.85 -20.98
CA PHE A 151 -15.24 11.99 -19.55
C PHE A 151 -15.82 13.37 -19.25
N MET A 152 -16.96 13.42 -18.56
CA MET A 152 -17.56 14.65 -18.06
C MET A 152 -17.14 14.89 -16.61
N LEU A 153 -16.41 15.97 -16.38
CA LEU A 153 -15.90 16.35 -15.07
C LEU A 153 -16.82 17.38 -14.44
N HIS A 154 -17.54 16.95 -13.40
CA HIS A 154 -18.45 17.81 -12.63
C HIS A 154 -17.66 18.63 -11.61
N ARG A 155 -18.02 19.91 -11.45
CA ARG A 155 -17.43 20.78 -10.43
C ARG A 155 -17.77 20.27 -9.03
N THR A 156 -16.79 20.34 -8.12
CA THR A 156 -17.01 20.14 -6.69
C THR A 156 -17.26 21.50 -6.04
N PRO A 157 -18.12 21.60 -5.01
CA PRO A 157 -18.32 22.88 -4.31
C PRO A 157 -16.98 23.41 -3.77
N GLU A 158 -16.83 24.73 -3.70
CA GLU A 158 -15.59 25.34 -3.19
C GLU A 158 -15.50 25.25 -1.67
N ILE A 159 -14.28 25.10 -1.16
CA ILE A 159 -13.99 25.14 0.27
C ILE A 159 -13.35 26.48 0.62
N GLU A 160 -13.68 27.02 1.80
CA GLU A 160 -13.14 28.30 2.27
C GLU A 160 -12.67 28.15 3.72
N ILE A 161 -11.44 28.58 4.00
CA ILE A 161 -10.89 28.63 5.37
C ILE A 161 -11.35 29.93 6.01
N LEU A 162 -11.97 29.85 7.19
CA LEU A 162 -12.44 31.02 7.94
C LEU A 162 -11.44 31.43 9.02
N THR A 163 -10.99 30.48 9.84
CA THR A 163 -9.96 30.69 10.85
C THR A 163 -9.11 29.44 11.04
N VAL A 164 -7.88 29.63 11.47
CA VAL A 164 -7.01 28.56 11.97
C VAL A 164 -6.50 29.00 13.33
N ASN A 165 -6.75 28.20 14.36
CA ASN A 165 -6.44 28.55 15.76
C ASN A 165 -7.04 29.93 16.16
N GLY A 166 -8.17 30.31 15.56
CA GLY A 166 -8.87 31.58 15.80
C GLY A 166 -8.29 32.81 15.09
N ASP A 167 -7.27 32.66 14.24
CA ASP A 167 -6.66 33.75 13.44
C ASP A 167 -6.97 33.58 11.94
N GLN A 168 -7.06 34.69 11.21
CA GLN A 168 -7.45 34.78 9.79
C GLN A 168 -6.33 35.20 8.85
N PHE A 169 -5.25 35.82 9.37
CA PHE A 169 -4.29 36.53 8.50
C PHE A 169 -2.92 35.86 8.43
N LEU A 170 -2.43 35.33 9.56
CA LEU A 170 -1.15 34.63 9.62
C LEU A 170 -1.07 33.76 10.89
N PRO A 171 -1.93 32.73 11.01
CA PRO A 171 -1.99 31.88 12.18
C PRO A 171 -0.66 31.19 12.46
N ILE A 172 -0.37 30.99 13.74
CA ILE A 172 0.79 30.24 14.20
C ILE A 172 0.37 28.78 14.43
N LEU A 173 1.10 27.86 13.79
CA LEU A 173 0.95 26.42 14.00
C LEU A 173 2.14 25.92 14.82
N ASP A 174 1.92 25.58 16.08
CA ASP A 174 2.89 24.81 16.86
C ASP A 174 2.71 23.32 16.58
N LEU A 175 3.76 22.66 16.11
CA LEU A 175 3.72 21.24 15.79
C LEU A 175 3.49 20.31 17.00
N ALA A 176 3.47 20.86 18.23
CA ALA A 176 3.17 20.14 19.46
C ALA A 176 1.72 20.33 19.96
N GLU A 177 0.89 21.11 19.27
CA GLU A 177 -0.47 21.47 19.68
C GLU A 177 -1.50 21.00 18.64
N ASP A 178 -2.75 20.83 19.08
CA ASP A 178 -3.88 20.54 18.19
C ASP A 178 -4.17 21.76 17.30
N ILE A 179 -4.75 21.54 16.12
CA ILE A 179 -5.13 22.60 15.18
C ILE A 179 -6.65 22.73 15.16
N GLU A 180 -7.15 23.91 15.49
CA GLU A 180 -8.56 24.26 15.37
C GLU A 180 -8.81 24.86 13.99
N LEU A 181 -9.47 24.12 13.10
CA LEU A 181 -9.82 24.58 11.75
C LEU A 181 -11.30 24.97 11.69
N GLU A 182 -11.58 26.21 11.36
CA GLU A 182 -12.92 26.69 11.02
C GLU A 182 -13.01 26.95 9.51
N TYR A 183 -14.00 26.36 8.86
CA TYR A 183 -14.15 26.41 7.41
C TYR A 183 -15.62 26.44 7.00
N TYR A 184 -15.91 27.04 5.85
CA TYR A 184 -17.27 27.08 5.30
C TYR A 184 -17.48 25.97 4.27
N ASN A 185 -18.57 25.22 4.45
CA ASN A 185 -19.06 24.24 3.49
C ASN A 185 -20.35 24.74 2.83
N PRO A 186 -20.36 25.03 1.52
CA PRO A 186 -21.60 25.31 0.81
C PRO A 186 -22.52 24.07 0.75
N GLU A 187 -23.79 24.28 0.44
CA GLU A 187 -24.74 23.18 0.18
C GLU A 187 -24.22 22.23 -0.91
N GLY A 188 -24.43 20.92 -0.71
CA GLY A 188 -23.92 19.88 -1.62
C GLY A 188 -22.51 19.40 -1.28
N SER A 189 -21.93 19.88 -0.18
CA SER A 189 -20.63 19.40 0.34
C SER A 189 -20.77 18.14 1.19
N GLU A 190 -21.99 17.76 1.59
CA GLU A 190 -22.24 16.58 2.43
C GLU A 190 -21.68 15.30 1.81
N GLY A 191 -20.96 14.52 2.60
CA GLY A 191 -20.30 13.29 2.15
C GLY A 191 -19.03 13.51 1.32
N THR A 192 -18.65 14.75 1.01
CA THR A 192 -17.36 15.03 0.37
C THR A 192 -16.22 14.94 1.38
N ARG A 193 -15.03 14.63 0.88
CA ARG A 193 -13.83 14.49 1.70
C ARG A 193 -13.06 15.81 1.76
N VAL A 194 -12.50 16.10 2.92
CA VAL A 194 -11.59 17.22 3.14
C VAL A 194 -10.23 16.68 3.60
N ARG A 195 -9.15 17.19 3.00
CA ARG A 195 -7.76 16.87 3.35
C ARG A 195 -7.03 18.14 3.74
N VAL A 196 -6.14 18.05 4.72
CA VAL A 196 -5.38 19.19 5.23
C VAL A 196 -3.88 18.91 5.10
N SER A 197 -3.14 19.89 4.60
CA SER A 197 -1.74 19.74 4.20
C SER A 197 -0.88 20.92 4.62
N LEU A 198 0.40 20.64 4.86
CA LEU A 198 1.46 21.63 4.98
C LEU A 198 2.55 21.35 3.95
N ILE A 199 3.39 22.34 3.66
CA ILE A 199 4.49 22.18 2.71
C ILE A 199 5.65 21.43 3.37
N THR A 200 6.19 20.44 2.66
CA THR A 200 7.45 19.75 2.98
C THR A 200 8.42 19.80 1.80
N ASP A 201 9.72 19.74 2.12
CA ASP A 201 10.79 19.54 1.14
C ASP A 201 11.46 18.17 1.38
N VAL A 202 11.37 17.26 0.41
CA VAL A 202 12.00 15.93 0.46
C VAL A 202 12.92 15.74 -0.74
N MET A 203 14.22 15.57 -0.49
CA MET A 203 15.23 15.34 -1.53
C MET A 203 15.22 16.38 -2.66
N GLY A 204 14.86 17.63 -2.34
CA GLY A 204 14.77 18.74 -3.29
C GLY A 204 13.48 18.76 -4.12
N ALA A 205 12.53 17.87 -3.86
CA ALA A 205 11.15 17.98 -4.32
C ALA A 205 10.30 18.65 -3.23
N ARG A 206 9.48 19.62 -3.64
CA ARG A 206 8.56 20.32 -2.74
C ARG A 206 7.16 19.77 -2.98
N ALA A 207 6.44 19.45 -1.92
CA ALA A 207 5.12 18.84 -2.03
C ALA A 207 4.18 19.30 -0.93
N LEU A 208 2.88 19.16 -1.19
CA LEU A 208 1.85 19.19 -0.16
C LEU A 208 1.93 17.86 0.59
N ASN A 209 2.15 17.92 1.90
CA ASN A 209 2.20 16.75 2.75
C ASN A 209 0.91 16.70 3.57
N HIS A 210 -0.01 15.84 3.14
CA HIS A 210 -1.30 15.66 3.78
C HIS A 210 -1.11 15.00 5.14
N PHE A 211 -1.75 15.53 6.17
CA PHE A 211 -1.61 15.02 7.54
C PHE A 211 -2.93 14.80 8.26
N ALA A 212 -4.03 15.35 7.75
CA ALA A 212 -5.36 15.10 8.29
C ALA A 212 -6.40 14.98 7.18
N GLU A 213 -7.46 14.24 7.49
CA GLU A 213 -8.52 13.90 6.55
C GLU A 213 -9.81 13.59 7.31
N PHE A 214 -10.94 14.04 6.75
CA PHE A 214 -12.26 13.79 7.32
C PHE A 214 -13.36 13.96 6.28
N THR A 215 -14.54 13.41 6.57
CA THR A 215 -15.74 13.56 5.74
C THR A 215 -16.61 14.68 6.25
N VAL A 216 -17.17 15.48 5.35
CA VAL A 216 -18.09 16.56 5.68
C VAL A 216 -19.47 16.00 6.02
N ALA A 217 -19.94 16.25 7.24
CA ALA A 217 -21.25 15.78 7.68
C ALA A 217 -22.42 16.70 7.25
N LYS A 218 -22.21 18.02 7.24
CA LYS A 218 -23.25 19.03 6.97
C LYS A 218 -22.67 20.29 6.31
N ALA A 219 -23.50 20.98 5.53
CA ALA A 219 -23.21 22.33 5.06
C ALA A 219 -23.21 23.38 6.21
N GLY A 220 -22.71 24.57 5.91
CA GLY A 220 -22.53 25.69 6.83
C GLY A 220 -21.12 25.78 7.39
N ILE A 221 -20.95 26.66 8.38
CA ILE A 221 -19.69 26.84 9.10
C ILE A 221 -19.43 25.59 9.96
N GLN A 222 -18.29 24.96 9.72
CA GLN A 222 -17.82 23.82 10.50
C GLN A 222 -16.60 24.20 11.32
N LYS A 223 -16.46 23.55 12.46
CA LYS A 223 -15.27 23.61 13.29
C LYS A 223 -14.77 22.19 13.55
N VAL A 224 -13.50 21.94 13.26
CA VAL A 224 -12.86 20.64 13.43
C VAL A 224 -11.55 20.80 14.19
N THR A 225 -11.35 19.96 15.19
CA THR A 225 -10.08 19.81 15.90
C THR A 225 -9.25 18.72 15.22
N ILE A 226 -8.09 19.11 14.69
CA ILE A 226 -7.11 18.18 14.15
C ILE A 226 -6.10 17.85 15.26
N PRO A 227 -6.01 16.59 15.71
CA PRO A 227 -5.14 16.23 16.82
C PRO A 227 -3.67 16.37 16.43
N LYS A 228 -2.82 16.83 17.36
CA LYS A 228 -1.37 17.01 17.16
C LYS A 228 -0.68 15.74 16.64
N GLU A 229 -1.19 14.57 16.97
CA GLU A 229 -0.68 13.27 16.51
C GLU A 229 -0.74 13.13 14.98
N SER A 230 -1.67 13.83 14.31
CA SER A 230 -1.78 13.90 12.85
C SER A 230 -0.49 14.42 12.21
N LEU A 231 0.17 15.40 12.85
CA LEU A 231 1.39 16.02 12.35
C LEU A 231 2.61 15.09 12.40
N ALA A 232 2.55 14.02 13.20
CA ALA A 232 3.52 12.94 13.23
C ALA A 232 3.22 11.84 12.20
N ASN A 233 2.00 11.80 11.66
CA ASN A 233 1.54 10.79 10.71
C ASN A 233 1.11 11.42 9.37
N PRO A 234 2.01 12.08 8.62
CA PRO A 234 1.68 12.59 7.31
C PRO A 234 1.89 11.55 6.19
N GLU A 235 1.32 11.80 5.02
CA GLU A 235 1.40 10.91 3.86
C GLU A 235 2.84 10.70 3.36
N ILE A 236 3.59 11.79 3.25
CA ILE A 236 5.02 11.75 2.93
C ILE A 236 5.76 11.57 4.25
N ALA A 237 5.98 10.30 4.60
CA ALA A 237 6.76 9.89 5.75
C ALA A 237 7.78 8.82 5.35
N GLY A 238 9.07 9.17 5.37
CA GLY A 238 10.12 8.22 5.03
C GLY A 238 11.01 7.86 6.21
N GLN A 239 11.90 6.89 6.00
CA GLN A 239 12.91 6.53 7.00
C GLN A 239 13.81 7.74 7.31
N LEU A 240 14.45 7.71 8.50
CA LEU A 240 15.31 8.79 8.99
C LEU A 240 14.60 10.15 9.17
N ASN A 241 13.31 10.14 9.50
CA ASN A 241 12.55 11.35 9.82
C ASN A 241 12.43 12.30 8.60
N THR A 242 12.31 11.73 7.40
CA THR A 242 12.07 12.48 6.15
C THR A 242 10.58 12.81 6.02
N GLY A 243 10.25 13.95 5.39
CA GLY A 243 8.87 14.45 5.30
C GLY A 243 8.50 15.50 6.36
N GLN A 244 9.49 16.02 7.09
CA GLN A 244 9.29 17.12 8.06
C GLN A 244 8.68 18.35 7.40
N PHE A 245 7.71 18.98 8.06
CA PHE A 245 7.13 20.23 7.57
C PHE A 245 8.16 21.37 7.63
N ASN A 246 8.12 22.24 6.62
CA ASN A 246 8.98 23.41 6.58
C ASN A 246 8.60 24.39 7.70
N LYS A 247 9.59 24.79 8.51
CA LYS A 247 9.40 25.75 9.61
C LYS A 247 9.54 27.19 9.14
N GLY A 248 8.91 28.11 9.87
CA GLY A 248 8.79 29.50 9.47
C GLY A 248 7.58 29.68 8.56
N GLU A 249 7.72 30.48 7.50
CA GLU A 249 6.65 30.71 6.52
C GLU A 249 6.29 29.40 5.80
N ASN A 250 4.99 29.11 5.79
CA ASN A 250 4.39 27.94 5.15
C ASN A 250 2.97 28.32 4.67
N PHE A 251 2.27 27.37 4.05
CA PHE A 251 0.85 27.47 3.75
C PHE A 251 0.12 26.26 4.30
N LEU A 252 -1.00 26.51 4.99
CA LEU A 252 -1.97 25.47 5.27
C LEU A 252 -2.89 25.37 4.04
N ILE A 253 -2.95 24.19 3.44
CA ILE A 253 -3.80 23.90 2.28
C ILE A 253 -4.92 22.97 2.71
N VAL A 254 -6.15 23.36 2.43
CA VAL A 254 -7.34 22.54 2.61
C VAL A 254 -7.88 22.16 1.23
N GLU A 255 -7.97 20.87 0.96
CA GLU A 255 -8.47 20.28 -0.29
C GLU A 255 -9.82 19.63 -0.03
N ARG A 256 -10.86 20.02 -0.77
CA ARG A 256 -12.06 19.18 -0.91
C ARG A 256 -11.87 18.25 -2.10
N GLU A 257 -12.12 16.97 -1.91
CA GLU A 257 -11.95 15.92 -2.92
C GLU A 257 -13.25 15.14 -3.14
N VAL A 258 -13.57 14.89 -4.41
CA VAL A 258 -14.60 13.96 -4.85
C VAL A 258 -13.99 13.01 -5.87
N ILE A 259 -14.05 11.71 -5.61
CA ILE A 259 -13.61 10.68 -6.55
C ILE A 259 -14.81 9.88 -7.05
N THR A 260 -14.91 9.73 -8.37
CA THR A 260 -15.93 8.93 -9.05
C THR A 260 -15.26 7.81 -9.83
N GLY A 261 -15.42 6.57 -9.36
CA GLY A 261 -15.00 5.38 -10.08
C GLY A 261 -15.95 5.01 -11.22
N LYS A 262 -15.48 4.18 -12.15
CA LYS A 262 -16.23 3.71 -13.33
C LYS A 262 -17.59 3.10 -12.99
N GLU A 263 -17.72 2.45 -11.83
CA GLU A 263 -18.95 1.85 -11.33
C GLU A 263 -20.06 2.86 -10.99
N LYS A 264 -19.70 4.14 -10.80
CA LYS A 264 -20.62 5.23 -10.48
C LYS A 264 -20.91 6.14 -11.69
N TYR A 265 -20.45 5.77 -12.88
CA TYR A 265 -20.62 6.59 -14.07
C TYR A 265 -22.08 6.72 -14.49
N GLY A 266 -22.50 7.96 -14.76
CA GLY A 266 -23.79 8.27 -15.34
C GLY A 266 -23.82 8.10 -16.86
N ALA A 267 -24.98 8.37 -17.46
CA ALA A 267 -25.19 8.30 -18.91
C ALA A 267 -24.39 9.34 -19.71
N ASP A 268 -23.77 10.31 -19.01
CA ASP A 268 -22.93 11.36 -19.57
C ASP A 268 -21.46 10.94 -19.73
N GLN A 269 -21.05 9.81 -19.17
CA GLN A 269 -19.71 9.25 -19.32
C GLN A 269 -19.67 8.25 -20.47
N ASN A 270 -18.59 8.26 -21.25
CA ASN A 270 -18.32 7.26 -22.29
C ASN A 270 -16.87 6.78 -22.19
N PRO A 271 -16.57 5.74 -21.40
CA PRO A 271 -15.19 5.26 -21.25
C PRO A 271 -14.64 4.56 -22.51
N GLY A 272 -15.46 4.25 -23.53
CA GLY A 272 -15.03 3.46 -24.68
C GLY A 272 -14.46 2.09 -24.26
N GLU A 273 -13.35 1.68 -24.88
CA GLU A 273 -12.63 0.44 -24.57
C GLU A 273 -11.70 0.54 -23.33
N ILE A 274 -11.63 1.70 -22.67
CA ILE A 274 -10.78 1.89 -21.49
C ILE A 274 -11.22 0.95 -20.36
N ALA A 275 -10.33 0.04 -19.97
CA ALA A 275 -10.62 -0.99 -18.99
C ALA A 275 -10.95 -0.39 -17.62
N THR A 276 -10.09 0.51 -17.11
CA THR A 276 -10.25 1.15 -15.80
C THR A 276 -10.11 2.67 -15.88
N SER A 277 -10.98 3.38 -15.17
CA SER A 277 -10.97 4.84 -15.18
C SER A 277 -11.46 5.42 -13.84
N GLU A 278 -10.88 6.55 -13.44
CA GLU A 278 -11.21 7.29 -12.22
C GLU A 278 -11.30 8.78 -12.55
N LEU A 279 -12.38 9.43 -12.09
CA LEU A 279 -12.55 10.88 -12.18
C LEU A 279 -12.31 11.47 -10.79
N LYS A 280 -11.47 12.50 -10.70
CA LYS A 280 -11.19 13.23 -9.47
C LYS A 280 -11.56 14.69 -9.67
N THR A 281 -12.39 15.26 -8.79
CA THR A 281 -12.59 16.71 -8.75
C THR A 281 -12.11 17.23 -7.41
N VAL A 282 -11.33 18.30 -7.43
CA VAL A 282 -10.78 18.93 -6.23
C VAL A 282 -11.06 20.41 -6.17
N SER A 283 -11.14 20.98 -4.97
CA SER A 283 -11.14 22.42 -4.75
C SER A 283 -10.17 22.74 -3.62
N TYR A 284 -9.30 23.73 -3.83
CA TYR A 284 -8.31 24.15 -2.83
C TYR A 284 -8.69 25.49 -2.19
N ALA A 285 -8.46 25.56 -0.88
CA ALA A 285 -8.30 26.79 -0.12
C ALA A 285 -6.90 26.84 0.49
N SER A 286 -6.32 28.04 0.55
CA SER A 286 -4.99 28.26 1.10
C SER A 286 -5.00 29.41 2.11
N ILE A 287 -4.16 29.32 3.13
CA ILE A 287 -3.87 30.42 4.05
C ILE A 287 -2.38 30.40 4.42
N PRO A 288 -1.66 31.53 4.35
CA PRO A 288 -0.28 31.59 4.82
C PRO A 288 -0.23 31.40 6.34
N VAL A 289 0.76 30.63 6.83
CA VAL A 289 0.90 30.30 8.26
C VAL A 289 2.36 30.38 8.70
N ILE A 290 2.60 30.49 10.01
CA ILE A 290 3.93 30.34 10.61
C ILE A 290 4.02 29.02 11.37
N VAL A 291 4.84 28.10 10.89
CA VAL A 291 5.08 26.79 11.53
C VAL A 291 6.25 26.88 12.51
N LYS A 292 6.01 26.52 13.77
CA LYS A 292 7.01 26.47 14.85
C LYS A 292 6.96 25.15 15.62
N GLY A 293 7.84 25.00 16.60
CA GLY A 293 7.86 23.81 17.46
C GLY A 293 8.39 22.56 16.75
N LYS A 294 8.09 21.40 17.32
CA LYS A 294 8.41 20.06 16.81
C LYS A 294 7.30 19.11 17.25
N GLN A 295 6.96 18.14 16.40
CA GLN A 295 6.13 17.01 16.82
C GLN A 295 6.86 16.22 17.90
N GLU A 296 6.10 15.71 18.86
CA GLU A 296 6.61 14.93 20.00
C GLU A 296 7.29 13.63 19.53
N GLU A 297 6.62 12.88 18.66
CA GLU A 297 7.08 11.57 18.17
C GLU A 297 7.99 11.65 16.92
N GLY A 298 8.19 12.85 16.36
CA GLY A 298 8.76 13.01 15.02
C GLY A 298 7.86 12.46 13.90
N ILE A 299 8.34 12.41 12.66
CA ILE A 299 7.59 11.82 11.55
C ILE A 299 7.67 10.30 11.60
N MET A 300 6.51 9.67 11.61
CA MET A 300 6.31 8.23 11.63
C MET A 300 5.98 7.72 10.23
N ALA A 301 6.81 6.82 9.71
CA ALA A 301 6.50 6.06 8.48
C ALA A 301 5.73 4.76 8.78
N SER A 302 5.89 4.20 9.97
CA SER A 302 5.27 2.94 10.38
C SER A 302 5.33 2.76 11.89
N LEU A 303 4.33 2.08 12.45
CA LEU A 303 4.34 1.54 13.81
C LEU A 303 4.92 0.12 13.82
N LYS A 304 5.80 -0.19 14.77
CA LYS A 304 6.40 -1.53 14.90
C LYS A 304 6.48 -1.95 16.36
N VAL A 305 6.13 -3.22 16.63
CA VAL A 305 6.36 -3.86 17.91
C VAL A 305 7.15 -5.14 17.70
N ARG A 306 8.20 -5.32 18.51
CA ARG A 306 9.09 -6.47 18.46
C ARG A 306 9.35 -6.96 19.87
N ALA A 307 9.32 -8.27 20.07
CA ALA A 307 9.81 -8.87 21.30
C ALA A 307 10.49 -10.21 21.02
N ARG A 308 11.28 -10.64 22.00
CA ARG A 308 11.96 -11.93 21.99
C ARG A 308 12.03 -12.45 23.42
N THR A 309 11.85 -13.75 23.60
CA THR A 309 12.09 -14.40 24.88
C THR A 309 13.55 -14.28 25.29
N GLU A 310 13.84 -14.29 26.60
CA GLU A 310 15.21 -14.15 27.12
C GLU A 310 16.15 -15.25 26.61
N ASP A 311 15.63 -16.47 26.50
CA ASP A 311 16.33 -17.65 25.97
C ASP A 311 16.50 -17.62 24.44
N LYS A 312 15.97 -16.60 23.77
CA LYS A 312 16.08 -16.36 22.33
C LYS A 312 15.39 -17.41 21.45
N THR A 313 14.52 -18.25 22.02
CA THR A 313 13.85 -19.36 21.31
C THR A 313 12.58 -18.96 20.56
N LEU A 314 11.96 -17.85 20.95
CA LEU A 314 10.75 -17.30 20.35
C LEU A 314 10.93 -15.79 20.14
N GLY A 315 10.51 -15.30 18.98
CA GLY A 315 10.43 -13.87 18.70
C GLY A 315 9.29 -13.53 17.76
N TYR A 316 8.83 -12.29 17.84
CA TYR A 316 7.81 -11.78 16.93
C TYR A 316 8.11 -10.35 16.52
N GLU A 317 7.58 -9.99 15.36
CA GLU A 317 7.51 -8.61 14.88
C GLU A 317 6.15 -8.39 14.23
N PHE A 318 5.48 -7.33 14.65
CA PHE A 318 4.26 -6.83 14.02
C PHE A 318 4.47 -5.39 13.64
N TYR A 319 3.97 -5.01 12.46
CA TYR A 319 4.01 -3.65 11.98
C TYR A 319 2.73 -3.23 11.30
N LYS A 320 2.52 -1.91 11.26
CA LYS A 320 1.46 -1.22 10.54
C LYS A 320 2.06 0.04 9.91
N PRO A 321 1.59 0.50 8.74
CA PRO A 321 1.88 1.85 8.25
C PRO A 321 1.50 2.92 9.28
N ASN A 322 1.91 4.17 9.04
CA ASN A 322 1.47 5.29 9.87
C ASN A 322 -0.05 5.50 9.81
N ALA A 323 -0.60 6.36 10.66
CA ALA A 323 -2.05 6.54 10.75
C ALA A 323 -2.72 7.06 9.47
N THR A 324 -1.97 7.61 8.49
CA THR A 324 -2.54 8.02 7.19
C THR A 324 -3.02 6.83 6.36
N THR A 325 -2.40 5.65 6.51
CA THR A 325 -2.69 4.46 5.68
C THR A 325 -2.86 3.17 6.50
N GLY A 326 -2.55 3.24 7.80
CA GLY A 326 -2.73 2.20 8.79
C GLY A 326 -4.08 2.35 9.48
N ILE A 327 -4.97 1.38 9.25
CA ILE A 327 -6.33 1.38 9.79
C ILE A 327 -6.30 0.90 11.23
N PRO A 328 -6.83 1.66 12.21
CA PRO A 328 -6.86 1.22 13.58
C PRO A 328 -7.83 0.04 13.77
N PHE A 329 -7.51 -0.89 14.66
CA PHE A 329 -8.36 -2.08 14.90
C PHE A 329 -9.76 -1.72 15.40
N SER A 330 -9.93 -0.54 16.00
CA SER A 330 -11.23 0.00 16.41
C SER A 330 -12.21 0.26 15.25
N LYS A 331 -11.72 0.28 14.01
CA LYS A 331 -12.53 0.47 12.79
C LYS A 331 -12.94 -0.85 12.13
N ALA A 332 -12.45 -1.99 12.62
CA ALA A 332 -12.85 -3.28 12.09
C ALA A 332 -14.06 -3.83 12.85
N SER A 333 -14.95 -4.46 12.11
CA SER A 333 -16.07 -5.26 12.61
C SER A 333 -16.12 -6.65 11.96
N LYS A 334 -15.68 -6.78 10.71
CA LYS A 334 -15.69 -8.04 9.96
C LYS A 334 -14.45 -8.27 9.13
N PHE A 335 -13.85 -9.44 9.29
CA PHE A 335 -12.77 -9.94 8.45
C PHE A 335 -13.18 -11.18 7.64
N GLY A 336 -12.53 -11.37 6.49
CA GLY A 336 -12.62 -12.60 5.69
C GLY A 336 -11.25 -13.22 5.50
N LEU A 337 -11.20 -14.55 5.41
CA LEU A 337 -9.97 -15.25 5.09
C LEU A 337 -9.79 -15.34 3.58
N VAL A 338 -8.77 -14.66 3.03
CA VAL A 338 -8.46 -14.71 1.60
C VAL A 338 -7.44 -15.80 1.26
N SER A 339 -6.51 -16.09 2.18
CA SER A 339 -5.42 -17.05 1.95
C SER A 339 -4.99 -17.69 3.26
N PHE A 340 -4.95 -19.01 3.33
CA PHE A 340 -4.20 -19.68 4.38
C PHE A 340 -3.49 -20.91 3.83
N THR A 341 -2.17 -20.83 3.84
CA THR A 341 -1.29 -21.89 3.34
C THR A 341 -0.39 -22.43 4.45
N MET A 342 -0.08 -23.72 4.37
CA MET A 342 0.93 -24.35 5.19
C MET A 342 1.97 -25.01 4.31
N SER A 343 3.25 -24.82 4.64
CA SER A 343 4.36 -25.54 4.04
C SER A 343 5.20 -26.25 5.11
N ALA A 344 5.68 -27.45 4.81
CA ALA A 344 6.65 -28.15 5.64
C ALA A 344 7.77 -28.75 4.78
N SER A 345 9.01 -28.44 5.09
CA SER A 345 10.18 -29.19 4.61
C SER A 345 10.43 -30.33 5.58
N THR A 346 9.99 -31.54 5.22
CA THR A 346 9.99 -32.73 6.11
C THR A 346 11.25 -33.57 6.01
N PHE A 347 12.20 -33.18 5.14
CA PHE A 347 13.47 -33.85 4.97
C PHE A 347 14.63 -32.85 4.98
N LYS A 348 15.70 -33.16 5.72
CA LYS A 348 16.95 -32.39 5.72
C LYS A 348 18.14 -33.32 5.82
N GLN A 349 19.16 -33.09 5.01
CA GLN A 349 20.43 -33.80 5.06
C GLN A 349 21.57 -32.81 5.29
N GLU A 350 22.42 -33.07 6.27
CA GLU A 350 23.62 -32.31 6.58
C GLU A 350 24.84 -33.21 6.45
N SER A 351 25.95 -32.69 5.93
CA SER A 351 27.20 -33.43 5.78
C SER A 351 28.36 -32.65 6.41
N GLU A 352 29.08 -33.27 7.33
CA GLU A 352 30.30 -32.74 7.91
C GLU A 352 31.49 -33.59 7.51
N THR A 353 32.60 -32.95 7.12
CA THR A 353 33.82 -33.63 6.72
C THR A 353 34.94 -33.32 7.72
N SER A 354 35.54 -34.36 8.29
CA SER A 354 36.72 -34.26 9.16
C SER A 354 37.91 -34.94 8.51
N GLU A 355 39.08 -34.33 8.62
CA GLU A 355 40.32 -34.88 8.05
C GLU A 355 41.33 -35.18 9.14
N ARG A 356 41.87 -36.40 9.13
CA ARG A 356 42.99 -36.80 9.98
C ARG A 356 44.14 -37.22 9.10
N SER A 357 45.27 -36.52 9.22
CA SER A 357 46.49 -36.89 8.51
C SER A 357 47.52 -37.49 9.46
N TRP A 358 48.24 -38.52 9.01
CA TRP A 358 49.41 -39.08 9.70
C TRP A 358 50.48 -39.47 8.68
N THR A 359 51.72 -39.64 9.12
CA THR A 359 52.86 -39.95 8.23
C THR A 359 53.51 -41.25 8.66
N VAL A 360 53.83 -42.13 7.70
CA VAL A 360 54.64 -43.34 7.93
C VAL A 360 55.79 -43.33 6.92
N GLY A 361 57.04 -43.20 7.41
CA GLY A 361 58.20 -42.93 6.56
C GLY A 361 58.12 -41.53 5.92
N ASP A 362 58.42 -41.43 4.63
CA ASP A 362 58.27 -40.18 3.84
C ASP A 362 56.87 -40.01 3.22
N THR A 363 55.94 -40.93 3.49
CA THR A 363 54.60 -40.92 2.90
C THR A 363 53.56 -40.41 3.89
N LYS A 364 52.90 -39.30 3.54
CA LYS A 364 51.76 -38.73 4.28
C LYS A 364 50.47 -39.42 3.84
N TYR A 365 49.70 -39.91 4.80
CA TYR A 365 48.36 -40.46 4.64
C TYR A 365 47.35 -39.45 5.19
N THR A 366 46.26 -39.24 4.46
CA THR A 366 45.14 -38.41 4.90
C THR A 366 43.87 -39.24 4.84
N GLN A 367 43.18 -39.36 5.97
CA GLN A 367 41.86 -39.96 6.06
C GLN A 367 40.82 -38.85 6.17
N THR A 368 39.95 -38.78 5.19
CA THR A 368 38.79 -37.90 5.17
C THR A 368 37.57 -38.72 5.59
N THR A 369 36.89 -38.32 6.67
CA THR A 369 35.65 -38.94 7.15
C THR A 369 34.51 -37.96 6.93
N THR A 370 33.55 -38.33 6.09
CA THR A 370 32.32 -37.56 5.88
C THR A 370 31.17 -38.20 6.65
N THR A 371 30.62 -37.48 7.61
CA THR A 371 29.43 -37.86 8.38
C THR A 371 28.22 -37.20 7.75
N THR A 372 27.21 -38.00 7.37
CA THR A 372 25.94 -37.50 6.86
C THR A 372 24.84 -37.74 7.90
N THR A 373 24.19 -36.66 8.34
CA THR A 373 23.06 -36.71 9.27
C THR A 373 21.78 -36.41 8.50
N THR A 374 20.77 -37.27 8.65
CA THR A 374 19.47 -37.14 7.99
C THR A 374 18.39 -36.92 9.04
N TYR A 375 17.54 -35.92 8.83
CA TYR A 375 16.36 -35.63 9.63
C TYR A 375 15.13 -35.84 8.74
N GLU A 376 14.25 -36.74 9.17
CA GLU A 376 13.04 -37.10 8.42
C GLU A 376 11.82 -37.02 9.35
N PHE A 377 10.80 -36.27 8.92
CA PHE A 377 9.52 -36.19 9.58
C PHE A 377 8.56 -37.25 9.00
N PRO A 378 7.75 -37.96 9.83
CA PRO A 378 6.83 -38.97 9.33
C PRO A 378 5.85 -38.42 8.28
N GLN A 379 5.60 -39.18 7.22
CA GLN A 379 4.53 -38.86 6.29
C GLN A 379 3.16 -39.06 6.96
N LEU A 380 2.34 -38.03 6.97
CA LEU A 380 1.00 -38.04 7.58
C LEU A 380 -0.09 -37.83 6.53
N PRO A 381 -1.31 -38.35 6.75
CA PRO A 381 -2.48 -38.07 5.90
C PRO A 381 -2.83 -36.57 5.86
N ALA A 382 -3.41 -36.11 4.75
CA ALA A 382 -3.87 -34.71 4.58
C ALA A 382 -4.78 -34.25 5.73
N GLU A 383 -5.68 -35.12 6.19
CA GLU A 383 -6.62 -34.84 7.28
C GLU A 383 -5.98 -34.48 8.65
N HIS A 384 -4.69 -34.81 8.87
CA HIS A 384 -3.97 -34.39 10.07
C HIS A 384 -3.54 -32.92 9.95
N TRP A 385 -3.02 -32.58 8.78
CA TRP A 385 -2.58 -31.23 8.46
C TRP A 385 -3.76 -30.26 8.33
N GLU A 386 -4.87 -30.70 7.72
CA GLU A 386 -6.13 -29.94 7.63
C GLU A 386 -6.68 -29.63 9.02
N TYR A 387 -6.58 -30.57 9.96
CA TYR A 387 -6.97 -30.35 11.36
C TYR A 387 -6.14 -29.25 12.02
N VAL A 388 -4.82 -29.25 11.82
CA VAL A 388 -3.95 -28.21 12.35
C VAL A 388 -4.31 -26.84 11.79
N MET A 389 -4.55 -26.74 10.48
CA MET A 389 -4.98 -25.49 9.86
C MET A 389 -6.34 -25.04 10.40
N ASP A 390 -7.35 -25.92 10.48
CA ASP A 390 -8.67 -25.60 11.03
C ASP A 390 -8.57 -25.07 12.48
N ARG A 391 -7.77 -25.71 13.33
CA ARG A 391 -7.54 -25.27 14.72
C ARG A 391 -6.85 -23.91 14.80
N ILE A 392 -5.79 -23.69 14.03
CA ILE A 392 -5.11 -22.39 13.97
C ILE A 392 -6.08 -21.29 13.55
N TYR A 393 -6.83 -21.50 12.46
CA TYR A 393 -7.76 -20.49 11.96
C TYR A 393 -8.86 -20.17 12.97
N LYS A 394 -9.48 -21.18 13.59
CA LYS A 394 -10.51 -20.97 14.61
C LYS A 394 -9.98 -20.19 15.82
N ASP A 395 -8.80 -20.55 16.33
CA ASP A 395 -8.26 -19.90 17.51
C ASP A 395 -7.81 -18.45 17.20
N VAL A 396 -7.36 -18.16 15.96
CA VAL A 396 -7.13 -16.78 15.49
C VAL A 396 -8.44 -15.99 15.39
N ALA A 397 -9.49 -16.59 14.82
CA ALA A 397 -10.80 -15.94 14.69
C ALA A 397 -11.42 -15.63 16.07
N ILE A 398 -11.35 -16.59 17.01
CA ILE A 398 -11.79 -16.41 18.40
C ILE A 398 -11.03 -15.27 19.07
N PHE A 399 -9.71 -15.20 18.91
CA PHE A 399 -8.92 -14.10 19.48
C PHE A 399 -9.44 -12.73 19.03
N PHE A 400 -9.70 -12.56 17.73
CA PHE A 400 -10.22 -11.29 17.20
C PHE A 400 -11.64 -10.98 17.67
N SER A 401 -12.52 -11.98 17.72
CA SER A 401 -13.88 -11.81 18.23
C SER A 401 -13.89 -11.43 19.71
N ASP A 402 -13.17 -12.17 20.55
CA ASP A 402 -13.17 -11.99 22.01
C ASP A 402 -12.48 -10.69 22.47
N ASN A 403 -11.47 -10.21 21.73
CA ASN A 403 -10.63 -9.07 22.16
C ASN A 403 -10.92 -7.77 21.41
N TYR A 404 -11.52 -7.84 20.22
CA TYR A 404 -11.75 -6.68 19.37
C TYR A 404 -13.16 -6.60 18.79
N GLU A 405 -14.05 -7.55 19.11
CA GLU A 405 -15.42 -7.60 18.56
C GLU A 405 -15.43 -7.70 17.02
N ILE A 406 -14.41 -8.35 16.45
CA ILE A 406 -14.28 -8.55 15.01
C ILE A 406 -14.70 -9.96 14.63
N ASP A 407 -15.78 -10.06 13.87
CA ASP A 407 -16.31 -11.30 13.36
C ASP A 407 -15.58 -11.79 12.11
N PHE A 408 -15.60 -13.10 11.87
CA PHE A 408 -15.09 -13.70 10.63
C PHE A 408 -16.23 -14.25 9.79
N VAL A 409 -16.30 -13.82 8.53
CA VAL A 409 -17.24 -14.41 7.57
C VAL A 409 -16.81 -15.83 7.17
N PRO A 410 -17.75 -16.68 6.75
CA PRO A 410 -17.43 -17.97 6.14
C PRO A 410 -16.37 -17.85 5.04
N VAL A 411 -15.42 -18.78 5.00
CA VAL A 411 -14.34 -18.79 3.99
C VAL A 411 -14.92 -18.89 2.57
N GLU A 412 -16.00 -19.65 2.46
CA GLU A 412 -16.71 -19.90 1.21
C GLU A 412 -17.28 -18.60 0.61
N ASP A 413 -17.66 -17.61 1.42
CA ASP A 413 -18.18 -16.34 0.93
C ASP A 413 -17.09 -15.51 0.23
N VAL A 414 -15.83 -15.64 0.67
CA VAL A 414 -14.67 -14.98 0.05
C VAL A 414 -14.24 -15.74 -1.22
N VAL A 415 -14.13 -17.06 -1.13
CA VAL A 415 -13.67 -17.92 -2.24
C VAL A 415 -14.64 -17.91 -3.44
N ASN A 416 -15.93 -17.68 -3.19
CA ASN A 416 -16.95 -17.63 -4.24
C ASN A 416 -17.07 -16.25 -4.92
N THR A 417 -16.26 -15.26 -4.54
CA THR A 417 -16.27 -13.95 -5.23
C THR A 417 -15.68 -14.04 -6.63
N PRO A 418 -16.18 -13.28 -7.62
CA PRO A 418 -15.62 -13.27 -8.98
C PRO A 418 -14.13 -12.93 -9.03
N GLN A 419 -13.67 -12.05 -8.14
CA GLN A 419 -12.29 -11.59 -8.05
C GLN A 419 -11.35 -12.66 -7.50
N TYR A 420 -11.87 -13.69 -6.83
CA TYR A 420 -11.03 -14.74 -6.24
C TYR A 420 -10.29 -15.55 -7.30
N ALA A 421 -10.94 -15.80 -8.44
CA ALA A 421 -10.40 -16.62 -9.52
C ALA A 421 -9.13 -16.03 -10.18
N THR A 422 -8.83 -14.74 -9.94
CA THR A 422 -7.64 -14.07 -10.45
C THR A 422 -6.43 -14.17 -9.51
N LEU A 423 -6.58 -14.79 -8.33
CA LEU A 423 -5.46 -15.01 -7.41
C LEU A 423 -4.58 -16.17 -7.89
N PHE A 424 -3.41 -16.33 -7.26
CA PHE A 424 -2.46 -17.35 -7.66
C PHE A 424 -2.92 -18.73 -7.15
N PRO A 425 -2.93 -19.77 -8.00
CA PRO A 425 -3.34 -21.09 -7.57
C PRO A 425 -2.46 -21.60 -6.42
N ALA A 426 -3.07 -22.31 -5.49
CA ALA A 426 -2.35 -23.02 -4.45
C ALA A 426 -1.42 -24.07 -5.08
N ASN A 427 -0.18 -24.14 -4.60
CA ASN A 427 0.81 -25.11 -5.05
C ASN A 427 0.83 -26.28 -4.06
N GLU A 428 -0.18 -27.14 -4.13
CA GLU A 428 -0.36 -28.23 -3.18
C GLU A 428 0.52 -29.43 -3.51
N GLU A 429 1.21 -29.95 -2.49
CA GLU A 429 2.15 -31.05 -2.62
C GLU A 429 2.19 -31.82 -1.30
N LEU A 430 1.94 -33.13 -1.33
CA LEU A 430 2.03 -33.98 -0.14
C LEU A 430 2.86 -35.21 -0.46
N ASN A 431 4.15 -35.16 -0.12
CA ASN A 431 5.07 -36.28 -0.28
C ASN A 431 6.03 -36.38 0.91
N LYS A 432 7.01 -37.30 0.81
CA LYS A 432 7.95 -37.57 1.91
C LYS A 432 8.85 -36.39 2.27
N SER A 433 9.21 -35.56 1.30
CA SER A 433 10.15 -34.44 1.48
C SER A 433 9.46 -33.10 1.68
N LYS A 434 8.19 -32.97 1.30
CA LYS A 434 7.47 -31.70 1.30
C LYS A 434 5.98 -31.88 1.58
N VAL A 435 5.47 -30.99 2.41
CA VAL A 435 4.04 -30.72 2.59
C VAL A 435 3.80 -29.28 2.11
N ALA A 436 2.80 -29.07 1.29
CA ALA A 436 2.29 -27.78 0.89
C ALA A 436 0.77 -27.94 0.71
N MET A 437 -0.01 -27.18 1.46
CA MET A 437 -1.47 -27.30 1.46
C MET A 437 -2.13 -25.94 1.60
N SER A 438 -3.35 -25.83 1.09
CA SER A 438 -4.25 -24.71 1.35
C SER A 438 -5.40 -25.10 2.27
N TYR A 439 -5.85 -24.16 3.10
CA TYR A 439 -7.04 -24.36 3.92
C TYR A 439 -8.28 -24.09 3.08
N LYS A 440 -9.22 -25.04 3.04
CA LYS A 440 -10.53 -24.90 2.37
C LYS A 440 -10.45 -24.40 0.92
N GLY A 441 -9.44 -24.82 0.17
CA GLY A 441 -9.24 -24.43 -1.23
C GLY A 441 -8.84 -22.96 -1.43
N THR A 442 -8.29 -22.32 -0.38
CA THR A 442 -7.83 -20.95 -0.52
C THR A 442 -6.61 -20.84 -1.44
N GLN A 443 -6.53 -19.74 -2.18
CA GLN A 443 -5.47 -19.42 -3.13
C GLN A 443 -4.39 -18.56 -2.48
N ARG A 444 -3.25 -18.42 -3.16
CA ARG A 444 -2.14 -17.56 -2.74
C ARG A 444 -2.43 -16.12 -3.16
N VAL A 445 -2.23 -15.19 -2.24
CA VAL A 445 -2.30 -13.74 -2.53
C VAL A 445 -0.96 -13.11 -2.91
N ASN A 446 0.15 -13.85 -2.73
CA ASN A 446 1.50 -13.39 -3.03
C ASN A 446 2.14 -14.28 -4.11
N PRO A 447 2.88 -13.68 -5.05
CA PRO A 447 3.59 -14.42 -6.09
C PRO A 447 4.78 -15.21 -5.52
N GLU A 448 5.04 -16.40 -6.06
CA GLU A 448 6.19 -17.26 -5.73
C GLU A 448 7.37 -17.05 -6.69
N GLY A 449 7.14 -16.44 -7.86
CA GLY A 449 8.14 -16.25 -8.90
C GLY A 449 8.13 -14.87 -9.54
N ILE A 450 9.28 -14.47 -10.10
CA ILE A 450 9.45 -13.18 -10.79
C ILE A 450 8.43 -13.00 -11.94
N PHE A 451 8.03 -14.07 -12.64
CA PHE A 451 7.00 -14.00 -13.69
C PHE A 451 5.59 -13.69 -13.14
N GLU A 452 5.24 -14.20 -11.96
CA GLU A 452 3.97 -13.89 -11.27
C GLU A 452 3.98 -12.44 -10.74
N VAL A 453 5.14 -11.91 -10.34
CA VAL A 453 5.30 -10.52 -9.90
C VAL A 453 4.93 -9.54 -11.03
N PHE A 454 5.41 -9.77 -12.27
CA PHE A 454 5.14 -8.87 -13.39
C PHE A 454 3.65 -8.79 -13.77
N GLY A 455 2.89 -9.88 -13.63
CA GLY A 455 1.43 -9.88 -13.87
C GLY A 455 0.60 -9.20 -12.78
N SER A 456 1.12 -9.05 -11.56
CA SER A 456 0.37 -8.53 -10.40
C SER A 456 0.46 -7.02 -10.15
N ILE A 457 1.36 -6.31 -10.84
CA ILE A 457 1.63 -4.88 -10.58
C ILE A 457 0.57 -3.96 -11.23
N SER A 458 -0.19 -4.49 -12.19
CA SER A 458 -1.20 -3.78 -12.99
C SER A 458 -2.42 -3.28 -12.20
N SER A 459 -2.89 -4.04 -11.21
CA SER A 459 -4.23 -3.87 -10.60
C SER A 459 -4.35 -2.81 -9.50
N ASN A 460 -3.28 -2.06 -9.18
CA ASN A 460 -3.24 -1.18 -8.00
C ASN A 460 -3.37 0.32 -8.31
N GLN A 461 -3.51 0.71 -9.57
CA GLN A 461 -3.40 2.12 -9.97
C GLN A 461 -4.72 2.90 -9.93
N THR A 462 -5.88 2.25 -9.83
CA THR A 462 -7.22 2.89 -9.81
C THR A 462 -8.05 2.42 -8.59
N ALA A 463 -9.17 3.11 -8.29
CA ALA A 463 -10.13 2.67 -7.26
C ALA A 463 -10.71 1.26 -7.48
N ASP A 464 -10.54 0.69 -8.68
CA ASP A 464 -10.99 -0.66 -9.05
C ASP A 464 -9.98 -1.74 -8.59
N ASN A 465 -9.72 -1.80 -7.27
CA ASN A 465 -8.79 -2.75 -6.67
C ASN A 465 -9.49 -4.11 -6.43
N PRO A 466 -8.99 -5.23 -7.00
CA PRO A 466 -9.61 -6.55 -6.85
C PRO A 466 -9.85 -6.99 -5.40
N LYS A 467 -8.96 -6.61 -4.47
CA LYS A 467 -9.13 -6.93 -3.03
C LYS A 467 -10.24 -6.13 -2.39
N VAL A 468 -10.42 -4.86 -2.78
CA VAL A 468 -11.52 -4.00 -2.29
C VAL A 468 -12.86 -4.49 -2.81
N ASN A 469 -12.91 -4.87 -4.09
CA ASN A 469 -14.12 -5.44 -4.68
C ASN A 469 -14.48 -6.79 -4.07
N MET A 470 -13.49 -7.63 -3.75
CA MET A 470 -13.69 -8.86 -3.00
C MET A 470 -14.27 -8.59 -1.61
N MET A 471 -13.76 -7.59 -0.88
CA MET A 471 -14.31 -7.19 0.42
C MET A 471 -15.78 -6.76 0.32
N LYS A 472 -16.15 -5.98 -0.70
CA LYS A 472 -17.54 -5.59 -0.96
C LYS A 472 -18.42 -6.82 -1.26
N ALA A 473 -17.99 -7.65 -2.21
CA ALA A 473 -18.75 -8.81 -2.68
C ALA A 473 -18.94 -9.91 -1.62
N ALA A 474 -17.96 -10.10 -0.72
CA ALA A 474 -17.98 -11.12 0.33
C ALA A 474 -18.74 -10.69 1.61
N GLY A 475 -19.67 -9.73 1.50
CA GLY A 475 -20.53 -9.31 2.60
C GLY A 475 -20.07 -8.04 3.34
N GLU A 476 -19.50 -7.08 2.62
CA GLU A 476 -19.00 -5.80 3.17
C GLU A 476 -17.98 -6.00 4.29
N LEU A 477 -16.87 -6.64 3.94
CA LEU A 477 -15.75 -6.88 4.85
C LEU A 477 -14.91 -5.61 5.05
N ASP A 478 -14.41 -5.43 6.26
CA ASP A 478 -13.46 -4.37 6.59
C ASP A 478 -12.02 -4.78 6.25
N GLY A 479 -11.74 -6.08 6.27
CA GLY A 479 -10.41 -6.60 5.99
C GLY A 479 -10.34 -8.04 5.47
N LEU A 480 -9.29 -8.31 4.71
CA LEU A 480 -8.93 -9.63 4.21
C LEU A 480 -7.65 -10.10 4.89
N MET A 481 -7.75 -11.24 5.56
CA MET A 481 -6.68 -11.91 6.28
C MET A 481 -5.99 -12.96 5.39
N SER A 482 -4.67 -12.89 5.36
CA SER A 482 -3.79 -13.91 4.81
C SER A 482 -2.88 -14.46 5.90
N MET A 483 -2.79 -15.77 5.99
CA MET A 483 -1.90 -16.48 6.93
C MET A 483 -0.99 -17.46 6.19
N HIS A 484 0.21 -17.65 6.73
CA HIS A 484 1.12 -18.69 6.27
C HIS A 484 1.84 -19.32 7.46
N ILE A 485 1.91 -20.64 7.49
CA ILE A 485 2.77 -21.36 8.43
C ILE A 485 3.79 -22.20 7.68
N GLU A 486 5.05 -21.94 7.95
CA GLU A 486 6.22 -22.64 7.42
C GLU A 486 6.81 -23.51 8.54
N LEU A 487 7.03 -24.78 8.26
CA LEU A 487 7.58 -25.76 9.19
C LEU A 487 8.88 -26.33 8.61
N GLN A 488 9.97 -26.21 9.35
CA GLN A 488 11.27 -26.74 8.93
C GLN A 488 11.71 -27.90 9.82
N VAL A 489 12.01 -29.07 9.23
CA VAL A 489 12.61 -30.16 9.99
C VAL A 489 14.03 -29.83 10.43
N ALA A 490 14.37 -30.16 11.66
CA ALA A 490 15.70 -29.99 12.23
C ALA A 490 15.99 -31.05 13.31
N GLY A 491 17.25 -31.13 13.71
CA GLY A 491 17.66 -31.80 14.95
C GLY A 491 17.69 -30.81 16.10
N ASN A 492 17.16 -31.18 17.26
CA ASN A 492 17.36 -30.42 18.49
C ASN A 492 18.75 -30.72 19.10
N LYS A 493 19.09 -30.05 20.22
CA LYS A 493 20.38 -30.22 20.91
C LYS A 493 20.67 -31.64 21.41
N GLU A 494 19.62 -32.46 21.54
CA GLU A 494 19.70 -33.86 21.99
C GLU A 494 19.71 -34.84 20.81
N GLY A 495 19.66 -34.35 19.57
CA GLY A 495 19.60 -35.16 18.35
C GLY A 495 18.21 -35.66 17.97
N HIS A 496 17.15 -35.23 18.66
CA HIS A 496 15.78 -35.57 18.29
C HIS A 496 15.31 -34.74 17.10
N VAL A 497 14.55 -35.36 16.19
CA VAL A 497 13.89 -34.67 15.07
C VAL A 497 12.79 -33.76 15.62
N VAL A 498 12.70 -32.54 15.11
CA VAL A 498 11.70 -31.54 15.47
C VAL A 498 11.21 -30.76 14.26
N LEU A 499 10.07 -30.09 14.37
CA LEU A 499 9.62 -29.07 13.42
C LEU A 499 9.80 -27.68 14.03
N ILE A 500 10.47 -26.78 13.31
CA ILE A 500 10.65 -25.38 13.69
C ILE A 500 9.62 -24.56 12.93
N PRO A 501 8.65 -23.94 13.61
CA PRO A 501 7.61 -23.17 12.96
C PRO A 501 7.97 -21.69 12.78
N LYS A 502 7.46 -21.14 11.69
CA LYS A 502 7.35 -19.72 11.42
C LYS A 502 5.94 -19.42 10.94
N PHE A 503 5.25 -18.54 11.65
CA PHE A 503 3.91 -18.09 11.32
C PHE A 503 3.96 -16.65 10.80
N THR A 504 3.20 -16.36 9.76
CA THR A 504 3.06 -15.03 9.17
C THR A 504 1.58 -14.71 9.03
N ILE A 505 1.20 -13.49 9.40
CA ILE A 505 -0.17 -12.98 9.28
C ILE A 505 -0.15 -11.60 8.64
N SER A 506 -1.12 -11.35 7.78
CA SER A 506 -1.28 -10.12 7.04
C SER A 506 -2.77 -9.80 6.92
N ILE A 507 -3.19 -8.63 7.39
CA ILE A 507 -4.58 -8.18 7.28
C ILE A 507 -4.58 -6.87 6.50
N SER A 508 -5.03 -6.96 5.25
CA SER A 508 -5.27 -5.78 4.40
C SER A 508 -6.69 -5.29 4.66
N GLY A 509 -6.89 -3.99 4.65
CA GLY A 509 -8.20 -3.39 4.94
C GLY A 509 -8.73 -2.52 3.83
N ARG A 510 -10.00 -2.14 3.96
CA ARG A 510 -10.64 -1.10 3.16
C ARG A 510 -10.63 0.20 3.96
N ASP A 511 -9.91 1.20 3.48
CA ASP A 511 -9.93 2.53 4.07
C ASP A 511 -11.18 3.27 3.62
N GLU A 512 -12.24 3.20 4.44
CA GLU A 512 -13.53 3.82 4.13
C GLU A 512 -13.46 5.35 4.06
N ASN A 513 -12.53 5.96 4.80
CA ASN A 513 -12.30 7.39 4.78
C ASN A 513 -11.62 7.83 3.47
N ASN A 514 -10.78 6.97 2.89
CA ASN A 514 -10.02 7.23 1.67
C ASN A 514 -10.61 6.54 0.43
N ASN A 515 -11.91 6.74 0.17
CA ASN A 515 -12.61 6.19 -1.00
C ASN A 515 -12.48 4.67 -1.16
N SER A 516 -12.50 3.94 -0.04
CA SER A 516 -12.33 2.49 -0.03
C SER A 516 -10.98 2.01 -0.60
N LYS A 517 -9.94 2.84 -0.62
CA LYS A 517 -8.60 2.39 -1.04
C LYS A 517 -8.08 1.29 -0.11
N GLN A 518 -7.12 0.53 -0.61
CA GLN A 518 -6.50 -0.52 0.19
C GLN A 518 -5.65 0.10 1.31
N GLY A 519 -6.02 -0.16 2.56
CA GLY A 519 -5.24 0.15 3.76
C GLY A 519 -4.68 -1.12 4.42
N LYS A 520 -4.13 -0.97 5.62
CA LYS A 520 -3.55 -2.10 6.37
C LYS A 520 -3.93 -2.11 7.84
N TYR A 521 -4.40 -3.25 8.34
CA TYR A 521 -4.59 -3.49 9.78
C TYR A 521 -3.37 -4.09 10.45
N VAL A 522 -2.62 -4.98 9.81
CA VAL A 522 -1.36 -5.51 10.37
C VAL A 522 -0.61 -6.33 9.34
N ASP A 523 0.71 -6.31 9.44
CA ASP A 523 1.59 -7.37 8.95
C ASP A 523 2.45 -7.86 10.11
N GLY A 524 2.74 -9.14 10.15
CA GLY A 524 3.66 -9.63 11.17
C GLY A 524 4.01 -11.10 11.04
N TYR A 525 4.96 -11.49 11.86
CA TYR A 525 5.43 -12.86 11.93
C TYR A 525 5.84 -13.25 13.34
N VAL A 526 5.71 -14.54 13.62
CA VAL A 526 6.22 -15.22 14.81
C VAL A 526 7.21 -16.27 14.34
N VAL A 527 8.39 -16.29 14.93
CA VAL A 527 9.46 -17.24 14.59
C VAL A 527 9.88 -17.96 15.86
N ARG A 528 9.94 -19.29 15.78
CA ARG A 528 10.70 -20.10 16.73
C ARG A 528 12.05 -20.44 16.13
N THR A 529 13.06 -20.59 16.98
CA THR A 529 14.37 -21.16 16.61
C THR A 529 14.56 -22.59 17.13
N THR A 530 13.55 -23.10 17.83
CA THR A 530 13.50 -24.45 18.38
C THR A 530 12.17 -25.09 18.01
N GLY A 531 12.17 -26.41 17.95
CA GLY A 531 10.96 -27.20 17.73
C GLY A 531 10.71 -28.13 18.91
N GLU A 532 9.57 -28.82 18.89
CA GLU A 532 9.21 -29.76 19.94
C GLU A 532 9.55 -31.20 19.53
N PRO A 533 10.21 -31.99 20.41
CA PRO A 533 10.41 -33.41 20.15
C PRO A 533 9.07 -34.13 20.15
N PHE A 534 9.00 -35.23 19.41
CA PHE A 534 7.76 -35.97 19.19
C PHE A 534 7.96 -37.47 19.12
N ASN A 535 6.87 -38.20 19.34
CA ASN A 535 6.81 -39.64 19.08
C ASN A 535 6.17 -39.87 17.70
N GLY A 536 6.92 -40.47 16.79
CA GLY A 536 6.47 -40.68 15.40
C GLY A 536 5.27 -41.61 15.26
N ASP A 537 5.03 -42.54 16.19
CA ASP A 537 3.87 -43.43 16.16
C ASP A 537 2.63 -42.77 16.76
N LEU A 538 2.82 -41.91 17.76
CA LEU A 538 1.75 -41.07 18.29
C LEU A 538 1.27 -40.05 17.24
N LEU A 539 2.20 -39.44 16.49
CA LEU A 539 1.87 -38.52 15.40
C LEU A 539 0.99 -39.13 14.31
N LYS A 540 1.16 -40.43 14.01
CA LYS A 540 0.35 -41.14 13.00
C LYS A 540 -1.09 -41.41 13.46
N THR A 541 -1.35 -41.32 14.76
CA THR A 541 -2.63 -41.71 15.37
C THR A 541 -3.34 -40.56 16.08
N SER A 542 -2.67 -39.43 16.31
CA SER A 542 -3.19 -38.27 17.03
C SER A 542 -2.95 -36.97 16.27
N LYS A 543 -4.04 -36.35 15.80
CA LYS A 543 -4.01 -35.01 15.17
C LYS A 543 -3.62 -33.91 16.17
N GLU A 544 -3.93 -34.11 17.45
CA GLU A 544 -3.51 -33.22 18.55
C GLU A 544 -2.01 -33.22 18.77
N GLU A 545 -1.37 -34.39 18.60
CA GLU A 545 0.09 -34.46 18.71
C GLU A 545 0.76 -33.65 17.60
N LEU A 546 0.20 -33.65 16.38
CA LEU A 546 0.72 -32.80 15.31
C LEU A 546 0.53 -31.31 15.61
N LEU A 547 -0.64 -30.92 16.13
CA LEU A 547 -0.92 -29.54 16.55
C LEU A 547 0.10 -29.04 17.57
N ARG A 548 0.42 -29.88 18.56
CA ARG A 548 1.46 -29.62 19.56
C ARG A 548 2.85 -29.47 18.92
N VAL A 549 3.22 -30.39 18.02
CA VAL A 549 4.55 -30.35 17.35
C VAL A 549 4.72 -29.15 16.42
N CYS A 550 3.63 -28.62 15.86
CA CYS A 550 3.61 -27.34 15.16
C CYS A 550 3.74 -26.13 16.11
N SER A 551 3.81 -26.34 17.42
CA SER A 551 3.86 -25.34 18.49
C SER A 551 2.76 -24.30 18.43
N HIS A 552 1.55 -24.77 18.07
CA HIS A 552 0.35 -23.95 17.92
C HIS A 552 0.15 -22.99 19.10
N GLU A 553 0.12 -23.52 20.32
CA GLU A 553 -0.18 -22.74 21.53
C GLU A 553 0.84 -21.60 21.74
N THR A 554 2.13 -21.90 21.57
CA THR A 554 3.21 -20.91 21.74
C THR A 554 3.16 -19.82 20.66
N ILE A 555 2.90 -20.21 19.40
CA ILE A 555 2.77 -19.27 18.29
C ILE A 555 1.57 -18.36 18.50
N LEU A 556 0.43 -18.94 18.88
CA LEU A 556 -0.80 -18.19 19.10
C LEU A 556 -0.62 -17.18 20.23
N MET A 557 -0.07 -17.58 21.39
CA MET A 557 0.22 -16.65 22.49
C MET A 557 1.15 -15.49 22.06
N ALA A 558 2.19 -15.78 21.28
CA ALA A 558 3.09 -14.77 20.77
C ALA A 558 2.41 -13.79 19.80
N MET A 559 1.54 -14.31 18.94
CA MET A 559 0.72 -13.51 18.03
C MET A 559 -0.24 -12.59 18.81
N GLN A 560 -0.96 -13.15 19.78
CA GLN A 560 -1.88 -12.40 20.63
C GLN A 560 -1.16 -11.27 21.37
N SER A 561 -0.01 -11.58 21.98
CA SER A 561 0.82 -10.59 22.69
C SER A 561 1.31 -9.48 21.75
N GLY A 562 1.73 -9.85 20.53
CA GLY A 562 2.22 -8.91 19.53
C GLY A 562 1.13 -7.99 18.99
N ILE A 563 -0.06 -8.50 18.68
CA ILE A 563 -1.20 -7.71 18.23
C ILE A 563 -1.72 -6.81 19.35
N ALA A 564 -1.83 -7.31 20.59
CA ALA A 564 -2.25 -6.51 21.74
C ALA A 564 -1.28 -5.35 22.01
N ALA A 565 0.03 -5.60 21.95
CA ALA A 565 1.03 -4.55 22.09
C ALA A 565 1.01 -3.55 20.92
N LEU A 566 0.74 -4.01 19.69
CA LEU A 566 0.55 -3.12 18.54
C LEU A 566 -0.66 -2.20 18.74
N ARG A 567 -1.79 -2.74 19.21
CA ARG A 567 -2.99 -1.94 19.52
C ARG A 567 -2.76 -0.94 20.65
N ALA A 568 -2.05 -1.33 21.71
CA ALA A 568 -1.71 -0.38 22.78
C ALA A 568 -0.88 0.80 22.25
N LYS A 569 0.10 0.52 21.38
CA LYS A 569 0.89 1.55 20.71
C LYS A 569 0.10 2.40 19.72
N GLU A 570 -0.86 1.81 19.02
CA GLU A 570 -1.77 2.54 18.13
C GLU A 570 -2.62 3.60 18.88
N ILE A 571 -3.11 3.27 20.07
CA ILE A 571 -3.82 4.20 20.96
C ILE A 571 -2.88 5.31 21.43
N GLU A 572 -1.67 4.95 21.87
CA GLU A 572 -0.64 5.91 22.32
C GLU A 572 -0.29 6.91 21.22
N MET A 573 -0.20 6.44 19.96
CA MET A 573 0.16 7.25 18.80
C MET A 573 -1.04 7.96 18.14
N GLY A 574 -2.23 7.91 18.76
CA GLY A 574 -3.39 8.70 18.36
C GLY A 574 -4.09 8.24 17.08
N TYR A 575 -3.93 6.98 16.63
CA TYR A 575 -4.58 6.52 15.39
C TYR A 575 -6.10 6.65 15.47
N ASP A 576 -6.70 6.28 16.60
CA ASP A 576 -8.15 6.43 16.81
C ASP A 576 -8.59 7.89 16.70
N LYS A 577 -7.78 8.84 17.21
CA LYS A 577 -8.11 10.27 17.10
C LYS A 577 -8.07 10.73 15.65
N ILE A 578 -7.01 10.34 14.93
CA ILE A 578 -6.78 10.71 13.52
C ILE A 578 -7.90 10.15 12.62
N TRP A 579 -8.33 8.91 12.86
CA TRP A 579 -9.38 8.24 12.08
C TRP A 579 -10.81 8.65 12.45
N ASN A 580 -10.98 9.47 13.49
CA ASN A 580 -12.26 10.01 13.93
C ASN A 580 -12.32 11.54 13.83
N ILE A 581 -11.40 12.19 13.11
CA ILE A 581 -11.49 13.63 12.84
C ILE A 581 -12.82 13.91 12.14
N GLY A 582 -13.56 14.92 12.63
CA GLY A 582 -14.84 15.32 12.07
C GLY A 582 -16.02 14.39 12.38
N VAL A 583 -15.82 13.34 13.20
CA VAL A 583 -16.90 12.49 13.72
C VAL A 583 -17.34 13.03 15.08
N GLU A 584 -18.56 13.55 15.17
CA GLU A 584 -19.21 14.00 16.43
C GLU A 584 -19.92 12.86 17.16
#